data_AF-A0A9D5KG60-F1
#
_entry.id   AF-A0A9D5KG60-F1
#
_cell.length_a   1.000
_cell.length_b   1.000
_cell.length_c   1.000
_cell.angle_alpha   90.00
_cell.angle_beta   90.00
_cell.angle_gamma   90.00
#
_symmetry.space_group_name_H-M   'P 1'
#
loop_
_entity.id
_entity.type
_entity.pdbx_description
1 polymer ?
#
loop_
_entity_poly.entity_id
_entity_poly.type
_entity_poly.pdbx_seq_one_letter_code
_entity_poly.pdbx_strand_id
1 'polypeptide(L)' 'MENRNVVDKRQVRLEELMREDYIPFLEGRPGRDTVLSTDDVTNLKIALNTSLSFEEFLEHV' A
#
# COMPACT_ATOMS: atom_id res chain seq x y z
N MET A 1 15.34 -13.33 -18.96
CA MET A 1 15.71 -12.27 -18.00
C MET A 1 14.81 -11.08 -18.29
N GLU A 2 13.75 -10.91 -17.50
CA GLU A 2 12.83 -9.79 -17.66
C GLU A 2 13.52 -8.50 -17.23
N ASN A 3 13.71 -7.58 -18.18
CA ASN A 3 14.20 -6.24 -17.92
C ASN A 3 13.14 -5.46 -17.13
N ARG A 4 13.15 -5.57 -15.80
CA ARG A 4 12.37 -4.70 -14.93
C ARG A 4 13.10 -3.35 -14.86
N ASN A 5 12.68 -2.42 -15.71
CA ASN A 5 13.05 -1.01 -15.59
C ASN A 5 12.49 -0.50 -14.25
N VAL A 6 13.35 -0.39 -13.25
CA VAL A 6 13.04 0.31 -12.00
C VAL A 6 13.05 1.81 -12.33
N VAL A 7 11.87 2.40 -12.46
CA VAL A 7 11.69 3.84 -12.69
C VAL A 7 11.98 4.58 -11.38
N ASP A 8 13.04 5.41 -11.36
CA ASP A 8 13.37 6.28 -10.23
C ASP A 8 12.25 7.35 -10.07
N LYS A 9 11.44 7.21 -9.02
CA LYS A 9 10.16 7.91 -8.81
C LYS A 9 10.27 9.31 -8.20
N ARG A 10 11.41 9.99 -8.35
CA ARG A 10 11.61 11.36 -7.83
C ARG A 10 11.13 12.47 -8.76
N GLN A 11 10.73 12.12 -9.99
CA GLN A 11 10.26 13.08 -10.98
C GLN A 11 8.95 12.57 -11.60
N VAL A 12 7.84 13.21 -11.23
CA VAL A 12 6.56 13.04 -11.92
C VAL A 12 6.59 13.88 -13.18
N ARG A 13 6.38 13.23 -14.33
CA ARG A 13 6.33 13.90 -15.62
C ARG A 13 4.93 14.51 -15.83
N LEU A 14 4.85 15.74 -16.33
CA LEU A 14 3.58 16.47 -16.50
C LEU A 14 2.61 15.73 -17.43
N GLU A 15 3.15 14.96 -18.36
CA GLU A 15 2.40 14.13 -19.30
C GLU A 15 1.63 13.00 -18.60
N GLU A 16 2.10 12.54 -17.43
CA GLU A 16 1.45 11.49 -16.65
C GLU A 16 0.25 12.04 -15.86
N LEU A 17 0.34 13.28 -15.34
CA LEU A 17 -0.74 13.98 -14.64
C LEU A 17 -1.98 14.26 -15.50
N MET A 18 -1.81 14.27 -16.82
CA MET A 18 -2.88 14.54 -17.80
C MET A 18 -3.70 13.29 -18.15
N ARG A 19 -3.34 12.10 -17.64
CA ARG A 19 -4.11 10.88 -17.86
C ARG A 19 -5.30 10.85 -16.91
N GLU A 20 -6.49 10.57 -17.42
CA GLU A 20 -7.73 10.52 -16.62
C GLU A 20 -7.64 9.53 -15.44
N ASP A 21 -6.81 8.48 -15.55
CA ASP A 21 -6.62 7.45 -14.53
C ASP A 21 -5.38 7.66 -13.63
N TYR A 22 -4.66 8.77 -13.78
CA TYR A 22 -3.43 9.00 -13.02
C TYR A 22 -3.70 9.76 -11.72
N ILE A 23 -3.58 9.05 -10.60
CA ILE A 23 -3.60 9.66 -9.27
C ILE A 23 -2.17 9.62 -8.71
N PRO A 24 -1.48 10.77 -8.61
CA PRO A 24 -0.05 10.83 -8.28
C PRO A 24 0.34 10.24 -6.91
N PHE A 25 -0.65 9.95 -6.06
CA PHE A 25 -0.47 9.40 -4.71
C PHE A 25 -0.85 7.91 -4.59
N LEU A 26 -1.40 7.28 -5.63
CA LEU A 26 -1.81 5.87 -5.58
C LEU A 26 -0.70 4.89 -5.96
N GLU A 27 0.40 5.36 -6.57
CA GLU A 27 1.51 4.50 -7.00
C GLU A 27 2.31 3.85 -5.86
N GLY A 28 2.11 4.26 -4.61
CA GLY A 28 2.72 3.67 -3.43
C GLY A 28 1.82 2.71 -2.67
N ARG A 29 0.53 2.64 -3.03
CA ARG A 29 -0.40 1.73 -2.37
C ARG A 29 -0.30 0.37 -3.06
N PRO A 30 0.12 -0.70 -2.37
CA PRO A 30 0.07 -2.03 -2.96
C PRO A 30 -1.35 -2.31 -3.45
N GLY A 31 -1.46 -2.91 -4.64
CA GLY A 31 -2.73 -3.35 -5.20
C GLY A 31 -3.44 -4.22 -4.16
N ARG A 32 -4.75 -4.00 -3.99
CA ARG A 32 -5.57 -4.85 -3.13
C ARG A 32 -5.99 -6.07 -3.95
N ASP A 33 -5.48 -7.24 -3.60
CA ASP A 33 -5.90 -8.49 -4.23
C ASP A 33 -7.34 -8.86 -3.85
N THR A 34 -7.82 -8.39 -2.70
CA THR A 34 -9.16 -8.67 -2.16
C THR A 34 -9.81 -7.45 -1.51
N VAL A 35 -11.15 -7.48 -1.42
CA VAL A 35 -11.92 -6.51 -0.62
C VAL A 35 -11.68 -6.82 0.86
N LEU A 36 -11.49 -5.78 1.70
CA LEU A 36 -11.39 -5.96 3.15
C LEU A 36 -12.68 -6.58 3.69
N SER A 37 -12.54 -7.73 4.32
CA SER A 37 -13.61 -8.43 5.01
C SER A 37 -13.83 -7.88 6.42
N THR A 38 -14.94 -8.27 7.04
CA THR A 38 -15.21 -8.02 8.46
C THR A 38 -14.17 -8.66 9.37
N ASP A 39 -13.60 -9.78 8.93
CA ASP A 39 -12.62 -10.54 9.70
C ASP A 39 -11.27 -9.81 9.69
N ASP A 40 -10.87 -9.21 8.56
CA ASP A 40 -9.66 -8.38 8.48
C ASP A 40 -9.74 -7.20 9.47
N VAL A 41 -10.90 -6.55 9.56
CA VAL A 41 -11.14 -5.46 10.51
C VAL A 41 -11.10 -5.97 11.96
N THR A 42 -11.63 -7.16 12.21
CA THR A 42 -11.62 -7.78 13.54
C THR A 42 -10.21 -8.14 13.97
N ASN A 43 -9.43 -8.76 13.08
CA ASN A 43 -8.03 -9.11 13.32
C ASN A 43 -7.17 -7.86 13.57
N LEU A 44 -7.37 -6.80 12.79
CA LEU A 44 -6.71 -5.52 13.02
C LEU A 44 -7.02 -4.94 14.41
N LYS A 45 -8.28 -5.00 14.84
CA LYS A 45 -8.68 -4.55 16.19
C LYS A 45 -8.03 -5.39 17.28
N ILE A 46 -7.93 -6.71 17.09
CA ILE A 46 -7.25 -7.59 18.03
C ILE A 46 -5.79 -7.18 18.13
N ALA A 47 -5.07 -7.13 17.00
CA ALA A 47 -3.66 -6.76 16.95
C ALA A 47 -3.39 -5.42 17.64
N LEU A 48 -4.20 -4.40 17.37
CA LEU A 48 -4.07 -3.08 18.02
C LEU A 48 -4.21 -3.11 19.55
N ASN A 49 -5.01 -4.02 20.10
CA ASN A 49 -5.28 -4.10 21.54
C ASN A 49 -4.40 -5.12 22.25
N THR A 50 -3.76 -6.04 21.52
CA THR A 50 -2.92 -7.09 22.11
C THR A 50 -1.44 -6.80 22.04
N SER A 51 -0.98 -5.98 21.08
CA SER A 51 0.43 -5.63 20.96
C SER A 51 0.87 -4.66 22.06
N LEU A 52 2.04 -4.92 22.66
CA LEU A 52 2.63 -4.11 23.73
C LEU A 52 3.49 -2.96 23.18
N SER A 53 3.94 -3.07 21.93
CA SER A 53 4.66 -2.01 21.22
C SER A 53 4.17 -1.85 19.78
N PHE A 54 4.58 -0.74 19.17
CA PHE A 54 4.28 -0.49 17.76
C PHE A 54 5.01 -1.46 16.84
N GLU A 55 6.23 -1.85 17.19
CA GLU A 55 7.02 -2.84 16.46
C GLU A 55 6.34 -4.22 16.49
N GLU A 56 5.88 -4.65 17.67
CA GLU A 56 5.13 -5.90 17.81
C GLU A 56 3.82 -5.88 17.00
N PHE A 57 3.15 -4.72 16.95
CA PHE A 57 1.98 -4.56 16.09
C PHE A 57 2.33 -4.77 14.62
N LEU A 58 3.41 -4.17 14.12
CA LEU A 58 3.81 -4.28 12.71
C LEU A 58 4.20 -5.70 12.28
N GLU A 59 4.62 -6.57 13.20
CA GLU A 59 4.89 -7.98 12.90
C GLU A 59 3.61 -8.79 12.57
N HIS A 60 2.44 -8.27 12.92
CA HIS A 60 1.14 -8.94 12.72
C HIS A 60 0.37 -8.48 11.48
N VAL A 61 0.85 -7.49 10.72
CA VAL A 61 0.10 -6.82 9.63
C VAL A 61 0.77 -6.96 8.28
#